data_AF-A0A847BH90-F1
#
_entry.id   AF-A0A847BH90-F1
#
_cell.length_a   1.000
_cell.length_b   1.000
_cell.length_c   1.000
_cell.angle_alpha   90.00
_cell.angle_beta   90.00
_cell.angle_gamma   90.00
#
_symmetry.space_group_name_H-M   'P 1'
#
loop_
_entity.id
_entity.type
_entity.pdbx_description
1 polymer ?
#
loop_
_entity_poly.entity_id
_entity_poly.type
_entity_poly.pdbx_seq_one_letter_code
_entity_poly.pdbx_strand_id
1 'polypeptide(L)'
;MPSSRSQSIASLQGQRRGRKRRGWLTRSFRLQVMLLVGVLLAGMLLAQGAYLNHRKAEIISQQMGERALAVALSVASIPELIAAFDDPDPSVTIQPIAERIRLETGARYVVVGNNESIRYSHPLLDRLGKAMVGGDNDRALLRGESYISEATGSLGQAMRGKAPVFDVDGNIIGIVSVGFMLDRVALDVIEHTSLGWWLVALMIGLGFAGAYLLSWHLKKIILGLEPYEIARLAMEKEAILQSIHEGVLAINREGQITLVNQQARRFLGLPPVGEVLGHPIQEVVPNSRLCEVLESGERQFDQEMWLGDHPVVV
;
A
#
# COMPACT_ATOMS: atom_id res chain seq x y z
N MET A 1 49.56 -27.61 32.80
CA MET A 1 48.62 -26.52 32.43
C MET A 1 48.36 -26.61 30.94
N PRO A 2 47.10 -26.77 30.48
CA PRO A 2 46.82 -27.07 29.08
C PRO A 2 46.81 -25.81 28.21
N SER A 3 47.32 -25.98 26.99
CA SER A 3 47.49 -25.01 25.91
C SER A 3 46.17 -24.41 25.41
N SER A 4 46.07 -23.07 25.38
CA SER A 4 44.99 -22.35 24.71
C SER A 4 45.21 -22.35 23.19
N ARG A 5 44.34 -23.06 22.46
CA ARG A 5 44.27 -23.00 21.00
C ARG A 5 43.72 -21.64 20.57
N SER A 6 44.51 -20.86 19.85
CA SER A 6 44.05 -19.68 19.11
C SER A 6 43.09 -20.11 18.00
N GLN A 7 41.82 -19.76 18.16
CA GLN A 7 40.83 -19.95 17.09
C GLN A 7 41.08 -18.90 16.01
N SER A 8 41.61 -19.34 14.87
CA SER A 8 41.73 -18.51 13.66
C SER A 8 40.35 -18.09 13.17
N ILE A 9 40.18 -16.82 12.79
CA ILE A 9 38.96 -16.24 12.19
C ILE A 9 38.48 -17.05 10.96
N ALA A 10 39.35 -17.83 10.33
CA ALA A 10 39.00 -18.76 9.27
C ALA A 10 38.01 -19.87 9.70
N SER A 11 38.00 -20.29 10.98
CA SER A 11 37.11 -21.34 11.46
C SER A 11 35.67 -20.88 11.68
N LEU A 12 35.44 -19.58 11.89
CA LEU A 12 34.11 -18.99 12.05
C LEU A 12 33.35 -18.84 10.72
N GLN A 13 34.05 -18.87 9.58
CA GLN A 13 33.42 -18.75 8.26
C GLN A 13 33.11 -20.11 7.57
N GLY A 14 33.63 -21.22 8.10
CA GLY A 14 33.43 -22.56 7.52
C GLY A 14 32.04 -23.17 7.71
N GLN A 15 31.30 -22.77 8.76
CA GLN A 15 30.02 -23.43 9.14
C GLN A 15 28.74 -22.79 8.55
N ARG A 16 28.84 -21.74 7.72
CA ARG A 16 27.68 -21.10 7.07
C ARG A 16 27.50 -21.40 5.58
N ARG A 17 28.14 -22.45 5.06
CA ARG A 17 27.93 -22.91 3.67
C ARG A 17 27.02 -24.13 3.62
N GLY A 18 25.72 -23.87 3.46
CA GLY A 18 24.75 -24.93 3.16
C GLY A 18 23.30 -24.49 3.03
N ARG A 19 22.92 -23.82 1.93
CA ARG A 19 21.69 -24.04 1.11
C ARG A 19 21.28 -22.80 0.30
N LYS A 20 21.19 -22.97 -1.03
CA LYS A 20 20.28 -22.28 -1.99
C LYS A 20 20.23 -20.74 -2.11
N ARG A 21 21.19 -19.95 -1.60
CA ARG A 21 21.19 -18.47 -1.79
C ARG A 21 22.00 -17.92 -2.98
N ARG A 22 22.64 -18.78 -3.77
CA ARG A 22 23.69 -18.36 -4.72
C ARG A 22 23.18 -17.74 -6.03
N GLY A 23 21.91 -17.93 -6.39
CA GLY A 23 21.35 -17.41 -7.65
C GLY A 23 20.76 -16.00 -7.59
N TRP A 24 20.44 -15.47 -6.41
CA TRP A 24 19.87 -14.13 -6.29
C TRP A 24 20.95 -13.04 -6.28
N LEU A 25 22.10 -13.33 -5.65
CA LEU A 25 23.24 -12.43 -5.51
C LEU A 25 24.01 -12.17 -6.82
N THR A 26 23.80 -12.99 -7.86
CA THR A 26 24.46 -12.86 -9.18
C THR A 26 23.54 -12.23 -10.25
N ARG A 27 22.29 -11.87 -9.90
CA ARG A 27 21.42 -11.12 -10.80
C ARG A 27 21.83 -9.66 -10.76
N SER A 28 21.83 -9.01 -11.93
CA SER A 28 22.17 -7.60 -12.02
C SER A 28 21.35 -6.78 -11.03
N PHE A 29 22.02 -5.91 -10.27
CA PHE A 29 21.41 -5.04 -9.26
C PHE A 29 20.16 -4.32 -9.79
N ARG A 30 20.17 -3.96 -11.09
CA ARG A 30 19.03 -3.36 -11.79
C ARG A 30 17.76 -4.21 -11.70
N LEU A 31 17.88 -5.51 -11.98
CA LEU A 31 16.76 -6.44 -12.00
C LEU A 31 16.19 -6.66 -10.59
N GLN A 32 17.04 -6.69 -9.57
CA GLN A 32 16.60 -6.83 -8.18
C GLN A 32 15.75 -5.64 -7.75
N VAL A 33 16.19 -4.42 -8.07
CA VAL A 33 15.44 -3.18 -7.77
C VAL A 33 14.13 -3.14 -8.55
N MET A 34 14.13 -3.46 -9.84
CA MET A 34 12.90 -3.49 -10.65
C MET A 34 11.89 -4.53 -10.15
N LEU A 35 12.36 -5.72 -9.76
CA LEU A 35 11.49 -6.76 -9.20
C LEU A 35 10.92 -6.35 -7.84
N LEU A 36 11.73 -5.74 -6.96
CA LEU A 36 11.27 -5.27 -5.65
C LEU A 36 10.18 -4.21 -5.81
N VAL A 37 10.44 -3.18 -6.63
CA VAL A 37 9.48 -2.11 -6.91
C VAL A 37 8.24 -2.66 -7.60
N GLY A 38 8.39 -3.55 -8.57
CA GLY A 38 7.27 -4.19 -9.27
C GLY A 38 6.37 -5.01 -8.34
N VAL A 39 6.95 -5.79 -7.42
CA VAL A 39 6.18 -6.56 -6.42
C VAL A 39 5.46 -5.64 -5.44
N LEU A 40 6.11 -4.58 -4.96
CA LEU A 40 5.49 -3.61 -4.07
C LEU A 40 4.31 -2.89 -4.75
N LEU A 41 4.48 -2.44 -5.99
CA LEU A 41 3.42 -1.80 -6.77
C LEU A 41 2.27 -2.75 -7.06
N ALA A 42 2.55 -3.98 -7.49
CA ALA A 42 1.52 -5.00 -7.72
C ALA A 42 0.74 -5.30 -6.44
N GLY A 43 1.43 -5.42 -5.30
CA GLY A 43 0.79 -5.62 -3.99
C GLY A 43 -0.12 -4.45 -3.60
N MET A 44 0.33 -3.21 -3.80
CA MET A 44 -0.47 -2.02 -3.51
C MET A 44 -1.72 -1.94 -4.40
N LEU A 45 -1.59 -2.24 -5.69
CA LEU A 45 -2.71 -2.26 -6.63
C LEU A 45 -3.73 -3.35 -6.32
N LEU A 46 -3.27 -4.54 -5.96
CA LEU A 46 -4.15 -5.62 -5.52
C LEU A 46 -4.88 -5.24 -4.23
N ALA A 47 -4.18 -4.65 -3.26
CA ALA A 47 -4.79 -4.18 -2.01
C ALA A 47 -5.83 -3.07 -2.27
N GLN A 48 -5.52 -2.10 -3.13
CA GLN A 48 -6.45 -1.03 -3.50
C GLN A 48 -7.65 -1.57 -4.28
N GLY A 49 -7.43 -2.50 -5.22
CA GLY A 49 -8.49 -3.18 -5.95
C GLY A 49 -9.43 -3.94 -5.01
N ALA A 50 -8.88 -4.70 -4.06
CA ALA A 50 -9.65 -5.41 -3.04
C ALA A 50 -10.43 -4.44 -2.14
N TYR A 51 -9.80 -3.36 -1.69
CA TYR A 51 -10.42 -2.32 -0.86
C TYR A 51 -11.62 -1.66 -1.56
N LEU A 52 -11.42 -1.20 -2.81
CA LEU A 52 -12.48 -0.58 -3.60
C LEU A 52 -13.60 -1.58 -3.89
N ASN A 53 -13.28 -2.82 -4.23
CA ASN A 53 -14.27 -3.86 -4.48
C ASN A 53 -15.14 -4.13 -3.24
N HIS A 54 -14.53 -4.16 -2.05
CA HIS A 54 -15.26 -4.35 -0.80
C HIS A 54 -16.20 -3.18 -0.47
N ARG A 55 -15.78 -1.94 -0.75
CA ARG A 55 -16.56 -0.72 -0.43
C ARG A 55 -17.65 -0.36 -1.45
N LYS A 56 -17.54 -0.83 -2.69
CA LYS A 56 -18.50 -0.47 -3.77
C LYS A 56 -19.93 -0.90 -3.46
N ALA A 57 -20.11 -2.10 -2.90
CA ALA A 57 -21.44 -2.61 -2.59
C ALA A 57 -22.16 -1.73 -1.56
N GLU A 58 -21.46 -1.32 -0.49
CA GLU A 58 -22.02 -0.47 0.57
C GLU A 58 -22.44 0.91 0.05
N ILE A 59 -21.55 1.60 -0.67
CA ILE A 59 -21.80 2.95 -1.19
C ILE A 59 -23.01 2.96 -2.11
N ILE A 60 -23.11 1.97 -2.98
CA ILE A 60 -24.18 1.92 -3.98
C ILE A 60 -25.52 1.52 -3.34
N SER A 61 -25.52 0.55 -2.42
CA SER A 61 -26.74 0.21 -1.66
C SER A 61 -27.28 1.42 -0.90
N GLN A 62 -26.42 2.22 -0.31
CA GLN A 62 -26.84 3.44 0.41
C GLN A 62 -27.44 4.49 -0.54
N GLN A 63 -26.77 4.81 -1.64
CA GLN A 63 -27.29 5.77 -2.64
C GLN A 63 -28.62 5.31 -3.24
N MET A 64 -28.75 4.02 -3.55
CA MET A 64 -30.01 3.44 -4.03
C MET A 64 -31.11 3.52 -2.97
N GLY A 65 -30.78 3.27 -1.70
CA GLY A 65 -31.69 3.39 -0.57
C GLY A 65 -32.19 4.84 -0.37
N GLU A 66 -31.30 5.81 -0.38
CA GLU A 66 -31.64 7.25 -0.24
C GLU A 66 -32.54 7.72 -1.39
N ARG A 67 -32.23 7.30 -2.63
CA ARG A 67 -33.10 7.57 -3.80
C ARG A 67 -34.46 6.92 -3.64
N ALA A 68 -34.52 5.66 -3.20
CA ALA A 68 -35.77 4.96 -2.96
C ALA A 68 -36.63 5.69 -1.91
N LEU A 69 -36.00 6.13 -0.82
CA LEU A 69 -36.66 6.86 0.26
C LEU A 69 -37.19 8.22 -0.21
N ALA A 70 -36.39 8.98 -0.97
CA ALA A 70 -36.80 10.28 -1.50
C ALA A 70 -38.02 10.17 -2.43
N VAL A 71 -38.05 9.15 -3.31
CA VAL A 71 -39.22 8.88 -4.15
C VAL A 71 -40.41 8.45 -3.30
N ALA A 72 -40.22 7.56 -2.32
CA ALA A 72 -41.31 7.13 -1.43
C ALA A 72 -41.95 8.30 -0.68
N LEU A 73 -41.13 9.20 -0.11
CA LEU A 73 -41.59 10.43 0.56
C LEU A 73 -42.36 11.34 -0.40
N SER A 74 -41.85 11.51 -1.62
CA SER A 74 -42.48 12.35 -2.65
C SER A 74 -43.84 11.81 -3.05
N VAL A 75 -43.94 10.49 -3.28
CA VAL A 75 -45.21 9.81 -3.62
C VAL A 75 -46.20 9.88 -2.46
N ALA A 76 -45.75 9.68 -1.22
CA ALA A 76 -46.60 9.72 -0.03
C ALA A 76 -47.19 11.10 0.25
N SER A 77 -46.62 12.16 -0.34
CA SER A 77 -47.05 13.54 -0.17
C SER A 77 -47.91 14.07 -1.34
N ILE A 78 -48.30 13.22 -2.30
CA ILE A 78 -49.11 13.64 -3.46
C ILE A 78 -50.58 13.81 -3.00
N PRO A 79 -51.19 15.01 -3.11
CA PRO A 79 -52.55 15.24 -2.63
C PRO A 79 -53.62 14.36 -3.31
N GLU A 80 -53.50 14.16 -4.62
CA GLU A 80 -54.42 13.29 -5.39
C GLU A 80 -54.33 11.83 -4.95
N LEU A 81 -53.14 11.37 -4.57
CA LEU A 81 -52.92 10.01 -4.06
C LEU A 81 -53.51 9.85 -2.66
N ILE A 82 -53.36 10.85 -1.79
CA ILE A 82 -53.92 10.87 -0.44
C ILE A 82 -55.47 10.87 -0.52
N ALA A 83 -56.04 11.75 -1.35
CA ALA A 83 -57.50 11.85 -1.53
C ALA A 83 -58.12 10.54 -2.05
N ALA A 84 -57.40 9.79 -2.90
CA ALA A 84 -57.88 8.52 -3.43
C ALA A 84 -58.08 7.42 -2.38
N PHE A 85 -57.56 7.56 -1.16
CA PHE A 85 -57.81 6.58 -0.08
C PHE A 85 -59.28 6.55 0.35
N ASP A 86 -60.03 7.64 0.12
CA ASP A 86 -61.46 7.73 0.43
C ASP A 86 -62.36 7.22 -0.71
N ASP A 87 -61.78 6.90 -1.88
CA ASP A 87 -62.53 6.38 -3.02
C ASP A 87 -63.00 4.93 -2.79
N PRO A 88 -64.14 4.49 -3.36
CA PRO A 88 -64.58 3.09 -3.29
C PRO A 88 -63.60 2.10 -3.93
N ASP A 89 -62.81 2.55 -4.91
CA ASP A 89 -61.71 1.78 -5.49
C ASP A 89 -60.46 2.68 -5.64
N PRO A 90 -59.62 2.77 -4.59
CA PRO A 90 -58.41 3.60 -4.59
C PRO A 90 -57.43 3.24 -5.70
N SER A 91 -57.47 1.99 -6.19
CA SER A 91 -56.52 1.50 -7.20
C SER A 91 -56.70 2.22 -8.54
N VAL A 92 -57.91 2.67 -8.88
CA VAL A 92 -58.20 3.38 -10.15
C VAL A 92 -57.36 4.65 -10.29
N THR A 93 -57.18 5.38 -9.18
CA THR A 93 -56.41 6.63 -9.14
C THR A 93 -54.94 6.39 -8.79
N ILE A 94 -54.67 5.50 -7.83
CA ILE A 94 -53.32 5.29 -7.29
C ILE A 94 -52.43 4.50 -8.28
N GLN A 95 -52.96 3.51 -9.00
CA GLN A 95 -52.18 2.66 -9.91
C GLN A 95 -51.54 3.47 -11.05
N PRO A 96 -52.25 4.35 -11.79
CA PRO A 96 -51.65 5.16 -12.85
C PRO A 96 -50.56 6.12 -12.35
N ILE A 97 -50.77 6.76 -11.18
CA ILE A 97 -49.79 7.65 -10.56
C ILE A 97 -48.52 6.88 -10.21
N ALA A 98 -48.67 5.74 -9.55
CA ALA A 98 -47.55 4.88 -9.16
C ALA A 98 -46.77 4.36 -10.37
N GLU A 99 -47.46 3.91 -11.43
CA GLU A 99 -46.81 3.41 -12.65
C GLU A 99 -46.07 4.50 -13.42
N ARG A 100 -46.65 5.71 -13.52
CA ARG A 100 -45.96 6.85 -14.15
C ARG A 100 -44.66 7.16 -13.40
N ILE A 101 -44.72 7.30 -12.08
CA ILE A 101 -43.54 7.59 -11.25
C ILE A 101 -42.53 6.44 -11.34
N ARG A 102 -42.99 5.19 -11.37
CA ARG A 102 -42.12 4.01 -11.53
C ARG A 102 -41.32 4.10 -12.84
N LEU A 103 -41.98 4.41 -13.95
CA LEU A 103 -41.36 4.51 -15.27
C LEU A 103 -40.40 5.72 -15.35
N GLU A 104 -40.79 6.88 -14.84
CA GLU A 104 -39.98 8.10 -14.87
C GLU A 104 -38.74 8.04 -13.97
N THR A 105 -38.88 7.43 -12.79
CA THR A 105 -37.78 7.34 -11.82
C THR A 105 -36.85 6.16 -12.08
N GLY A 106 -37.25 5.22 -12.94
CA GLY A 106 -36.56 3.95 -13.17
C GLY A 106 -36.68 2.98 -11.98
N ALA A 107 -37.61 3.21 -11.06
CA ALA A 107 -37.89 2.29 -9.97
C ALA A 107 -38.41 0.96 -10.52
N ARG A 108 -38.09 -0.13 -9.83
CA ARG A 108 -38.61 -1.44 -10.23
C ARG A 108 -40.08 -1.59 -9.88
N TYR A 109 -40.47 -1.00 -8.77
CA TYR A 109 -41.86 -0.89 -8.35
C TYR A 109 -42.04 0.37 -7.50
N VAL A 110 -43.25 0.93 -7.59
CA VAL A 110 -43.80 1.93 -6.67
C VAL A 110 -45.11 1.33 -6.18
N VAL A 111 -45.12 0.85 -4.95
CA VAL A 111 -46.25 0.13 -4.36
C VAL A 111 -46.84 0.97 -3.24
N VAL A 112 -48.09 1.32 -3.38
CA VAL A 112 -48.89 1.97 -2.35
C VAL A 112 -49.78 0.89 -1.74
N GLY A 113 -49.82 0.84 -0.42
CA GLY A 113 -50.72 -0.04 0.31
C GLY A 113 -51.44 0.68 1.43
N ASN A 114 -52.55 0.10 1.87
CA ASN A 114 -53.33 0.61 2.99
C ASN A 114 -52.67 0.27 4.35
N ASN A 115 -53.31 0.70 5.43
CA ASN A 115 -52.95 0.41 6.81
C ASN A 115 -52.89 -1.10 7.16
N GLU A 116 -53.57 -1.98 6.43
CA GLU A 116 -53.42 -3.45 6.54
C GLU A 116 -52.39 -4.04 5.57
N SER A 117 -51.55 -3.22 4.95
CA SER A 117 -50.56 -3.65 3.96
C SER A 117 -51.15 -4.29 2.69
N ILE A 118 -52.40 -3.99 2.33
CA ILE A 118 -53.04 -4.42 1.07
C ILE A 118 -52.66 -3.44 -0.05
N ARG A 119 -52.23 -3.96 -1.20
CA ARG A 119 -51.73 -3.14 -2.31
C ARG A 119 -52.85 -2.46 -3.11
N TYR A 120 -52.77 -1.14 -3.25
CA TYR A 120 -53.51 -0.33 -4.23
C TYR A 120 -52.73 -0.10 -5.51
N SER A 121 -51.40 -0.27 -5.49
CA SER A 121 -50.60 -0.29 -6.71
C SER A 121 -49.58 -1.43 -6.77
N HIS A 122 -49.31 -1.92 -7.97
CA HIS A 122 -48.24 -2.87 -8.25
C HIS A 122 -47.96 -2.96 -9.77
N PRO A 123 -46.69 -3.12 -10.21
CA PRO A 123 -46.38 -3.29 -11.64
C PRO A 123 -46.95 -4.57 -12.26
N LEU A 124 -47.13 -5.61 -11.45
CA LEU A 124 -47.87 -6.81 -11.84
C LEU A 124 -49.31 -6.71 -11.34
N LEU A 125 -50.27 -6.61 -12.27
CA LEU A 125 -51.68 -6.37 -11.97
C LEU A 125 -52.32 -7.51 -11.15
N ASP A 126 -51.82 -8.74 -11.29
CA ASP A 126 -52.27 -9.91 -10.52
C ASP A 126 -51.95 -9.82 -9.01
N ARG A 127 -51.23 -8.77 -8.58
CA ARG A 127 -50.86 -8.53 -7.18
C ARG A 127 -51.65 -7.41 -6.51
N LEU A 128 -52.48 -6.68 -7.25
CA LEU A 128 -53.41 -5.70 -6.68
C LEU A 128 -54.37 -6.39 -5.70
N GLY A 129 -54.70 -5.71 -4.61
CA GLY A 129 -55.57 -6.24 -3.55
C GLY A 129 -54.96 -7.36 -2.69
N LYS A 130 -53.70 -7.78 -2.94
CA LYS A 130 -52.99 -8.77 -2.12
C LYS A 130 -52.09 -8.08 -1.08
N ALA A 131 -51.81 -8.76 0.02
CA ALA A 131 -50.90 -8.28 1.06
C ALA A 131 -49.45 -8.11 0.58
N MET A 132 -48.80 -7.03 1.02
CA MET A 132 -47.38 -6.75 0.80
C MET A 132 -46.50 -7.87 1.39
N VAL A 133 -45.34 -8.11 0.75
CA VAL A 133 -44.41 -9.18 1.13
C VAL A 133 -43.06 -8.57 1.46
N GLY A 134 -42.53 -8.92 2.64
CA GLY A 134 -41.25 -8.42 3.13
C GLY A 134 -41.14 -8.40 4.66
N GLY A 135 -42.27 -8.36 5.38
CA GLY A 135 -42.28 -8.30 6.85
C GLY A 135 -41.66 -7.03 7.42
N ASP A 136 -41.60 -5.97 6.60
CA ASP A 136 -40.80 -4.78 6.82
C ASP A 136 -41.66 -3.51 6.79
N ASN A 137 -42.95 -3.56 7.15
CA ASN A 137 -43.90 -2.42 7.06
C ASN A 137 -44.18 -1.74 8.41
N ASP A 138 -44.00 -2.45 9.52
CA ASP A 138 -44.52 -2.05 10.85
C ASP A 138 -44.00 -0.69 11.32
N ARG A 139 -42.75 -0.34 11.01
CA ARG A 139 -42.19 0.95 11.42
C ARG A 139 -42.90 2.14 10.75
N ALA A 140 -43.33 1.98 9.50
CA ALA A 140 -44.10 3.03 8.83
C ALA A 140 -45.55 3.02 9.31
N LEU A 141 -46.18 1.84 9.39
CA LEU A 141 -47.61 1.73 9.70
C LEU A 141 -47.96 1.95 11.18
N LEU A 142 -47.07 1.59 12.11
CA LEU A 142 -47.31 1.70 13.55
C LEU A 142 -46.62 2.90 14.21
N ARG A 143 -45.49 3.35 13.65
CA ARG A 143 -44.68 4.43 14.25
C ARG A 143 -44.58 5.68 13.39
N GLY A 144 -45.11 5.67 12.16
CA GLY A 144 -44.99 6.80 11.23
C GLY A 144 -43.55 7.09 10.79
N GLU A 145 -42.64 6.11 10.89
CA GLU A 145 -41.24 6.31 10.53
C GLU A 145 -41.02 6.09 9.02
N SER A 146 -40.23 6.97 8.40
CA SER A 146 -39.70 6.76 7.05
C SER A 146 -38.29 6.17 7.12
N TYR A 147 -38.00 5.12 6.35
CA TYR A 147 -36.72 4.41 6.44
C TYR A 147 -36.37 3.62 5.18
N ILE A 148 -35.10 3.25 5.12
CA ILE A 148 -34.54 2.35 4.13
C ILE A 148 -34.56 0.94 4.69
N SER A 149 -34.97 -0.03 3.86
CA SER A 149 -34.96 -1.45 4.21
C SER A 149 -34.45 -2.29 3.05
N GLU A 150 -33.64 -3.29 3.37
CA GLU A 150 -33.23 -4.33 2.43
C GLU A 150 -34.07 -5.58 2.71
N ALA A 151 -34.86 -6.01 1.73
CA ALA A 151 -35.71 -7.18 1.90
C ALA A 151 -36.03 -7.86 0.56
N THR A 152 -36.25 -9.17 0.62
CA THR A 152 -36.72 -9.98 -0.50
C THR A 152 -38.23 -9.90 -0.60
N GLY A 153 -38.74 -9.59 -1.80
CA GLY A 153 -40.17 -9.42 -2.06
C GLY A 153 -40.62 -10.28 -3.23
N SER A 154 -41.85 -10.06 -3.68
CA SER A 154 -42.41 -10.79 -4.82
C SER A 154 -41.64 -10.64 -6.14
N LEU A 155 -40.82 -9.59 -6.26
CA LEU A 155 -39.98 -9.34 -7.42
C LEU A 155 -38.51 -9.73 -7.19
N GLY A 156 -38.09 -10.13 -5.98
CA GLY A 156 -36.69 -10.43 -5.63
C GLY A 156 -36.11 -9.45 -4.59
N GLN A 157 -34.78 -9.46 -4.44
CA GLN A 157 -34.05 -8.59 -3.51
C GLN A 157 -34.01 -7.15 -4.04
N ALA A 158 -34.27 -6.18 -3.16
CA ALA A 158 -34.27 -4.76 -3.52
C ALA A 158 -33.91 -3.89 -2.31
N MET A 159 -33.27 -2.76 -2.58
CA MET A 159 -33.19 -1.64 -1.64
C MET A 159 -34.51 -0.87 -1.72
N ARG A 160 -35.16 -0.70 -0.56
CA ARG A 160 -36.51 -0.15 -0.47
C ARG A 160 -36.52 1.12 0.35
N GLY A 161 -37.17 2.14 -0.17
CA GLY A 161 -37.62 3.29 0.60
C GLY A 161 -39.04 3.06 1.06
N LYS A 162 -39.32 3.32 2.33
CA LYS A 162 -40.66 3.26 2.89
C LYS A 162 -41.01 4.58 3.55
N ALA A 163 -42.21 5.05 3.26
CA ALA A 163 -42.79 6.25 3.85
C ALA A 163 -44.26 5.98 4.20
N PRO A 164 -44.73 6.37 5.39
CA PRO A 164 -46.15 6.36 5.71
C PRO A 164 -46.90 7.40 4.87
N VAL A 165 -48.17 7.13 4.58
CA VAL A 165 -49.11 8.09 4.02
C VAL A 165 -49.94 8.63 5.18
N PHE A 166 -50.00 9.95 5.31
CA PHE A 166 -50.79 10.63 6.32
C PHE A 166 -52.04 11.27 5.71
N ASP A 167 -53.16 11.23 6.43
CA ASP A 167 -54.32 12.05 6.11
C ASP A 167 -54.12 13.52 6.55
N VAL A 168 -55.13 14.35 6.33
CA VAL A 168 -55.14 15.77 6.74
C VAL A 168 -55.10 15.97 8.25
N ASP A 169 -55.53 14.98 9.02
CA ASP A 169 -55.57 14.99 10.49
C ASP A 169 -54.28 14.43 11.13
N GLY A 170 -53.36 13.91 10.31
CA GLY A 170 -52.09 13.32 10.73
C GLY A 170 -52.15 11.83 11.08
N ASN A 171 -53.24 11.13 10.77
CA ASN A 171 -53.34 9.68 10.97
C ASN A 171 -52.65 8.93 9.83
N ILE A 172 -52.09 7.76 10.13
CA ILE A 172 -51.45 6.89 9.15
C ILE A 172 -52.53 6.09 8.43
N ILE A 173 -52.78 6.42 7.16
CA ILE A 173 -53.79 5.76 6.31
C ILE A 173 -53.19 4.69 5.39
N GLY A 174 -51.87 4.69 5.23
CA GLY A 174 -51.18 3.73 4.37
C GLY A 174 -49.67 3.83 4.37
N ILE A 175 -49.06 3.19 3.39
CA ILE A 175 -47.62 3.11 3.21
C ILE A 175 -47.27 3.13 1.73
N VAL A 176 -46.22 3.87 1.38
CA VAL A 176 -45.55 3.78 0.09
C VAL A 176 -44.27 2.98 0.25
N SER A 177 -44.05 2.01 -0.64
CA SER A 177 -42.80 1.28 -0.77
C SER A 177 -42.29 1.38 -2.20
N VAL A 178 -41.11 1.98 -2.35
CA VAL A 178 -40.40 2.10 -3.63
C VAL A 178 -39.17 1.21 -3.59
N GLY A 179 -38.96 0.39 -4.62
CA GLY A 179 -37.83 -0.53 -4.68
C GLY A 179 -36.96 -0.34 -5.92
N PHE A 180 -35.65 -0.26 -5.72
CA PHE A 180 -34.63 -0.35 -6.77
C PHE A 180 -33.88 -1.67 -6.63
N MET A 181 -33.66 -2.37 -7.76
CA MET A 181 -32.93 -3.63 -7.80
C MET A 181 -31.43 -3.37 -7.65
N LEU A 182 -30.73 -4.19 -6.87
CA LEU A 182 -29.26 -4.16 -6.76
C LEU A 182 -28.57 -4.76 -8.00
N ASP A 183 -29.36 -5.37 -8.89
CA ASP A 183 -28.94 -6.29 -9.95
C ASP A 183 -28.33 -5.60 -11.18
N ARG A 184 -27.95 -4.32 -11.09
CA ARG A 184 -27.18 -3.59 -12.12
C ARG A 184 -25.89 -2.97 -11.61
N VAL A 185 -25.35 -3.48 -10.51
CA VAL A 185 -24.06 -2.99 -9.98
C VAL A 185 -22.90 -3.92 -10.32
N ALA A 186 -23.20 -5.19 -10.64
CA ALA A 186 -22.16 -6.17 -10.98
C ALA A 186 -21.61 -6.02 -12.41
N LEU A 187 -22.34 -5.35 -13.33
CA LEU A 187 -21.96 -5.29 -14.76
C LEU A 187 -21.47 -3.91 -15.24
N ASP A 188 -21.74 -2.82 -14.51
CA ASP A 188 -21.38 -1.46 -14.96
C ASP A 188 -20.12 -0.89 -14.26
N VAL A 189 -19.39 -1.73 -13.55
CA VAL A 189 -18.05 -1.36 -13.03
C VAL A 189 -17.01 -1.31 -14.15
N ILE A 190 -17.29 -1.86 -15.33
CA ILE A 190 -16.33 -1.93 -16.44
C ILE A 190 -16.35 -0.65 -17.30
N GLU A 191 -17.51 -0.03 -17.56
CA GLU A 191 -17.60 1.11 -18.51
C GLU A 191 -17.19 2.48 -17.93
N HIS A 192 -17.28 2.70 -16.61
CA HIS A 192 -16.88 3.97 -15.98
C HIS A 192 -15.63 3.91 -15.10
N THR A 193 -14.96 2.76 -15.00
CA THR A 193 -13.67 2.62 -14.28
C THR A 193 -12.45 2.87 -15.18
N SER A 194 -12.63 3.37 -16.41
CA SER A 194 -11.53 3.57 -17.37
C SER A 194 -10.45 4.53 -16.86
N LEU A 195 -10.84 5.61 -16.17
CA LEU A 195 -9.91 6.57 -15.57
C LEU A 195 -9.08 5.91 -14.45
N GLY A 196 -9.72 5.05 -13.63
CA GLY A 196 -9.03 4.29 -12.58
C GLY A 196 -7.94 3.38 -13.14
N TRP A 197 -8.25 2.66 -14.23
CA TRP A 197 -7.26 1.80 -14.90
C TRP A 197 -6.14 2.59 -15.57
N TRP A 198 -6.43 3.76 -16.14
CA TRP A 198 -5.41 4.65 -16.68
C TRP A 198 -4.48 5.21 -15.60
N LEU A 199 -5.01 5.61 -14.44
CA LEU A 199 -4.20 6.04 -13.29
C LEU A 199 -3.33 4.90 -12.75
N VAL A 200 -3.86 3.68 -12.67
CA VAL A 200 -3.09 2.49 -12.27
C VAL A 200 -1.94 2.23 -13.25
N ALA A 201 -2.22 2.24 -14.55
CA ALA A 201 -1.21 2.05 -15.58
C ALA A 201 -0.14 3.15 -15.54
N LEU A 202 -0.53 4.41 -15.31
CA LEU A 202 0.37 5.54 -15.15
C LEU A 202 1.30 5.36 -13.94
N MET A 203 0.77 4.93 -12.79
CA MET A 203 1.55 4.68 -11.59
C MET A 203 2.55 3.54 -11.75
N ILE A 204 2.16 2.46 -12.44
CA ILE A 204 3.08 1.38 -12.83
C ILE A 204 4.20 1.95 -13.70
N GLY A 205 3.85 2.72 -14.73
CA GLY A 205 4.80 3.37 -15.64
C GLY A 205 5.80 4.25 -14.89
N LEU A 206 5.32 5.13 -14.00
CA LEU A 206 6.16 5.99 -13.16
C LEU A 206 7.07 5.19 -12.22
N GLY A 207 6.55 4.10 -11.65
CA GLY A 207 7.32 3.21 -10.78
C GLY A 207 8.48 2.52 -11.50
N PHE A 208 8.22 1.96 -12.69
CA PHE A 208 9.27 1.37 -13.52
C PHE A 208 10.26 2.41 -14.04
N ALA A 209 9.77 3.58 -14.47
CA ALA A 209 10.64 4.68 -14.91
C ALA A 209 11.55 5.16 -13.78
N GLY A 210 11.01 5.37 -12.58
CA GLY A 210 11.76 5.76 -11.39
C GLY A 210 12.80 4.70 -10.99
N ALA A 211 12.41 3.42 -10.97
CA ALA A 211 13.33 2.31 -10.69
C ALA A 211 14.47 2.23 -11.71
N TYR A 212 14.16 2.44 -13.00
CA TYR A 212 15.15 2.47 -14.07
C TYR A 212 16.12 3.65 -13.92
N LEU A 213 15.61 4.85 -13.68
CA LEU A 213 16.41 6.06 -13.50
C LEU A 213 17.32 5.94 -12.27
N LEU A 214 16.80 5.45 -11.14
CA LEU A 214 17.59 5.23 -9.92
C LEU A 214 18.68 4.17 -10.16
N SER A 215 18.34 3.09 -10.84
CA SER A 215 19.29 2.04 -11.19
C SER A 215 20.38 2.51 -12.15
N TRP A 216 20.02 3.37 -13.10
CA TRP A 216 20.97 4.01 -14.01
C TRP A 216 21.90 4.97 -13.26
N HIS A 217 21.35 5.80 -12.37
CA HIS A 217 22.11 6.73 -11.54
C HIS A 217 23.09 6.00 -10.61
N LEU A 218 22.63 4.97 -9.90
CA LEU A 218 23.48 4.16 -9.03
C LEU A 218 24.60 3.49 -9.82
N LYS A 219 24.31 2.92 -11.00
CA LYS A 219 25.34 2.34 -11.87
C LYS A 219 26.38 3.37 -12.31
N LYS A 220 25.99 4.64 -12.48
CA LYS A 220 26.92 5.73 -12.79
C LYS A 220 27.80 6.10 -11.58
N ILE A 221 27.24 6.11 -10.36
CA ILE A 221 28.00 6.37 -9.12
C ILE A 221 29.05 5.28 -8.86
N ILE A 222 28.70 4.01 -9.05
CA ILE A 222 29.61 2.87 -8.82
C ILE A 222 30.50 2.53 -10.03
N LEU A 223 30.72 3.51 -10.92
CA LEU A 223 31.63 3.41 -12.07
C LEU A 223 31.30 2.23 -13.02
N GLY A 224 30.03 1.84 -13.10
CA GLY A 224 29.59 0.73 -13.95
C GLY A 224 29.76 -0.66 -13.33
N LEU A 225 30.47 -0.78 -12.20
CA LEU A 225 30.75 -2.04 -11.50
C LEU A 225 29.50 -2.57 -10.80
N GLU A 226 29.36 -3.89 -10.71
CA GLU A 226 28.35 -4.50 -9.83
C GLU A 226 28.84 -4.53 -8.38
N PRO A 227 27.95 -4.50 -7.37
CA PRO A 227 28.35 -4.47 -5.95
C PRO A 227 29.31 -5.60 -5.55
N TYR A 228 29.17 -6.78 -6.15
CA TYR A 228 30.08 -7.90 -5.89
C TYR A 228 31.49 -7.65 -6.44
N GLU A 229 31.63 -6.88 -7.53
CA GLU A 229 32.90 -6.52 -8.15
C GLU A 229 33.63 -5.48 -7.29
N ILE A 230 32.90 -4.52 -6.74
CA ILE A 230 33.43 -3.54 -5.78
C ILE A 230 33.96 -4.26 -4.54
N ALA A 231 33.18 -5.18 -3.98
CA ALA A 231 33.60 -5.98 -2.83
C ALA A 231 34.84 -6.83 -3.15
N ARG A 232 34.89 -7.43 -4.36
CA ARG A 232 36.05 -8.20 -4.81
C ARG A 232 37.30 -7.32 -4.94
N LEU A 233 37.19 -6.17 -5.59
CA LEU A 233 38.29 -5.23 -5.78
C LEU A 233 38.82 -4.71 -4.44
N ALA A 234 37.93 -4.40 -3.50
CA ALA A 234 38.31 -3.99 -2.15
C ALA A 234 39.06 -5.11 -1.39
N MET A 235 38.57 -6.35 -1.45
CA MET A 235 39.24 -7.50 -0.85
C MET A 235 40.60 -7.78 -1.50
N GLU A 236 40.72 -7.61 -2.81
CA GLU A 236 41.97 -7.81 -3.55
C GLU A 236 43.01 -6.75 -3.18
N LYS A 237 42.61 -5.47 -3.10
CA LYS A 237 43.48 -4.38 -2.63
C LYS A 237 43.96 -4.61 -1.19
N GLU A 238 43.07 -5.04 -0.31
CA GLU A 238 43.42 -5.36 1.08
C GLU A 238 44.40 -6.54 1.15
N ALA A 239 44.14 -7.61 0.40
CA ALA A 239 45.03 -8.77 0.33
C ALA A 239 46.43 -8.38 -0.18
N ILE A 240 46.51 -7.53 -1.21
CA ILE A 240 47.78 -7.00 -1.73
C ILE A 240 48.50 -6.24 -0.61
N LEU A 241 47.85 -5.27 0.05
CA LEU A 241 48.46 -4.48 1.12
C LEU A 241 48.98 -5.33 2.28
N GLN A 242 48.25 -6.38 2.65
CA GLN A 242 48.67 -7.31 3.70
C GLN A 242 49.78 -8.27 3.25
N SER A 243 49.96 -8.50 1.94
CA SER A 243 50.99 -9.36 1.37
C SER A 243 52.34 -8.67 1.15
N ILE A 244 52.37 -7.33 1.13
CA ILE A 244 53.62 -6.56 1.04
C ILE A 244 54.48 -6.91 2.25
N HIS A 245 55.73 -7.31 1.98
CA HIS A 245 56.68 -7.73 3.02
C HIS A 245 57.31 -6.53 3.74
N GLU A 246 57.22 -5.35 3.15
CA GLU A 246 57.61 -4.08 3.75
C GLU A 246 56.50 -3.54 4.66
N GLY A 247 56.89 -2.83 5.72
CA GLY A 247 55.95 -2.14 6.59
C GLY A 247 55.37 -0.92 5.90
N VAL A 248 54.05 -0.89 5.72
CA VAL A 248 53.33 0.27 5.16
C VAL A 248 52.51 0.92 6.27
N LEU A 249 52.79 2.21 6.52
CA LEU A 249 52.03 3.08 7.42
C LEU A 249 51.77 4.41 6.72
N ALA A 250 50.53 4.91 6.77
CA ALA A 250 50.15 6.18 6.14
C ALA A 250 49.29 7.03 7.06
N ILE A 251 49.38 8.35 6.90
CA ILE A 251 48.65 9.36 7.69
C ILE A 251 47.85 10.31 6.78
N ASN A 252 46.77 10.92 7.28
CA ASN A 252 46.04 12.00 6.60
C ASN A 252 46.71 13.37 6.83
N ARG A 253 46.10 14.43 6.29
CA ARG A 253 46.60 15.81 6.42
C ARG A 253 46.57 16.32 7.86
N GLU A 254 45.73 15.72 8.69
CA GLU A 254 45.57 16.00 10.11
C GLU A 254 46.55 15.20 10.99
N GLY A 255 47.47 14.42 10.38
CA GLY A 255 48.45 13.61 11.12
C GLY A 255 47.91 12.30 11.70
N GLN A 256 46.68 11.92 11.36
CA GLN A 256 46.03 10.71 11.87
C GLN A 256 46.34 9.50 10.99
N ILE A 257 46.56 8.34 11.60
CA ILE A 257 46.87 7.09 10.90
C ILE A 257 45.66 6.64 10.08
N THR A 258 45.86 6.46 8.77
CA THR A 258 44.81 6.03 7.83
C THR A 258 45.03 4.62 7.31
N LEU A 259 46.26 4.09 7.38
CA LEU A 259 46.60 2.75 6.93
C LEU A 259 47.78 2.21 7.72
N VAL A 260 47.68 0.94 8.13
CA VAL A 260 48.80 0.18 8.70
C VAL A 260 48.66 -1.28 8.25
N ASN A 261 49.66 -1.80 7.54
CA ASN A 261 49.64 -3.20 7.11
C ASN A 261 50.13 -4.14 8.22
N GLN A 262 49.93 -5.45 8.05
CA GLN A 262 50.33 -6.44 9.06
C GLN A 262 51.83 -6.43 9.34
N GLN A 263 52.68 -6.13 8.35
CA GLN A 263 54.14 -6.08 8.56
C GLN A 263 54.55 -4.88 9.41
N ALA A 264 54.06 -3.67 9.11
CA ALA A 264 54.30 -2.48 9.94
C ALA A 264 53.84 -2.70 11.37
N ARG A 265 52.65 -3.30 11.56
CA ARG A 265 52.12 -3.63 12.89
C ARG A 265 53.00 -4.63 13.64
N ARG A 266 53.43 -5.70 12.98
CA ARG A 266 54.30 -6.73 13.60
C ARG A 266 55.67 -6.16 13.94
N PHE A 267 56.23 -5.37 13.04
CA PHE A 267 57.56 -4.79 13.18
C PHE A 267 57.61 -3.73 14.28
N LEU A 268 56.60 -2.85 14.34
CA LEU A 268 56.53 -1.76 15.33
C LEU A 268 55.84 -2.17 16.65
N GLY A 269 55.40 -3.42 16.79
CA GLY A 269 54.74 -3.92 18.00
C GLY A 269 53.38 -3.26 18.30
N LEU A 270 52.66 -2.79 17.27
CA LEU A 270 51.45 -1.97 17.44
C LEU A 270 50.21 -2.80 17.83
N PRO A 271 49.25 -2.19 18.56
CA PRO A 271 47.97 -2.82 18.88
C PRO A 271 47.12 -3.15 17.63
N PRO A 272 45.99 -3.86 17.76
CA PRO A 272 45.12 -4.21 16.63
C PRO A 272 44.74 -2.99 15.78
N VAL A 273 44.64 -3.19 14.45
CA VAL A 273 44.42 -2.11 13.47
C VAL A 273 43.25 -1.18 13.85
N GLY A 274 42.15 -1.74 14.39
CA GLY A 274 40.98 -0.97 14.81
C GLY A 274 41.21 0.02 15.96
N GLU A 275 42.29 -0.12 16.72
CA GLU A 275 42.68 0.77 17.83
C GLU A 275 43.73 1.80 17.41
N VAL A 276 44.32 1.64 16.22
CA VAL A 276 45.40 2.49 15.70
C VAL A 276 44.88 3.48 14.64
N LEU A 277 43.89 3.07 13.85
CA LEU A 277 43.30 3.93 12.81
C LEU A 277 42.60 5.15 13.43
N GLY A 278 42.84 6.33 12.85
CA GLY A 278 42.26 7.60 13.29
C GLY A 278 42.99 8.27 14.46
N HIS A 279 43.94 7.59 15.09
CA HIS A 279 44.77 8.20 16.14
C HIS A 279 45.93 9.03 15.55
N PRO A 280 46.36 10.12 16.23
CA PRO A 280 47.54 10.88 15.83
C PRO A 280 48.80 10.01 15.80
N ILE A 281 49.60 10.13 14.76
CA ILE A 281 50.82 9.33 14.60
C ILE A 281 51.82 9.56 15.73
N GLN A 282 51.89 10.75 16.32
CA GLN A 282 52.81 11.06 17.41
C GLN A 282 52.47 10.31 18.71
N GLU A 283 51.21 9.93 18.91
CA GLU A 283 50.81 9.15 20.09
C GLU A 283 51.18 7.67 19.94
N VAL A 284 51.13 7.17 18.71
CA VAL A 284 51.35 5.76 18.39
C VAL A 284 52.82 5.47 18.06
N VAL A 285 53.48 6.38 17.36
CA VAL A 285 54.88 6.32 16.94
C VAL A 285 55.51 7.72 17.13
N PRO A 286 55.93 8.07 18.38
CA PRO A 286 56.34 9.42 18.74
C PRO A 286 57.49 10.01 17.93
N ASN A 287 58.41 9.16 17.46
CA ASN A 287 59.59 9.57 16.70
C ASN A 287 59.34 9.59 15.18
N SER A 288 58.08 9.54 14.73
CA SER A 288 57.75 9.57 13.30
C SER A 288 57.98 10.95 12.69
N ARG A 289 58.77 11.01 11.62
CA ARG A 289 58.99 12.22 10.82
C ARG A 289 57.91 12.47 9.77
N LEU A 290 56.85 11.65 9.74
CA LEU A 290 55.78 11.80 8.75
C LEU A 290 55.09 13.17 8.83
N CYS A 291 55.03 13.78 10.01
CA CYS A 291 54.49 15.13 10.17
C CYS A 291 55.45 16.22 9.68
N GLU A 292 56.76 16.03 9.80
CA GLU A 292 57.76 16.93 9.19
C GLU A 292 57.63 16.91 7.66
N VAL A 293 57.37 15.74 7.06
CA VAL A 293 57.12 15.58 5.61
C VAL A 293 55.81 16.26 5.19
N LEU A 294 54.76 16.21 6.03
CA LEU A 294 53.50 16.93 5.77
C LEU A 294 53.68 18.45 5.80
N GLU A 295 54.51 18.97 6.72
CA GLU A 295 54.75 20.41 6.88
C GLU A 295 55.73 20.97 5.83
N SER A 296 56.83 20.27 5.58
CA SER A 296 57.87 20.69 4.63
C SER A 296 57.51 20.39 3.17
N GLY A 297 56.69 19.36 2.92
CA GLY A 297 56.44 18.83 1.59
C GLY A 297 57.64 18.10 0.97
N GLU A 298 58.77 18.00 1.69
CA GLU A 298 59.98 17.34 1.22
C GLU A 298 59.93 15.84 1.55
N ARG A 299 60.05 15.01 0.52
CA ARG A 299 60.02 13.55 0.66
C ARG A 299 61.34 13.06 1.24
N GLN A 300 61.28 12.23 2.28
CA GLN A 300 62.44 11.52 2.85
C GLN A 300 62.42 10.08 2.33
N PHE A 301 63.53 9.64 1.72
CA PHE A 301 63.70 8.29 1.17
C PHE A 301 65.07 7.73 1.58
N ASP A 302 65.11 6.42 1.78
CA ASP A 302 66.28 5.64 2.18
C ASP A 302 67.01 6.21 3.41
N GLN A 303 66.26 6.77 4.36
CA GLN A 303 66.82 7.33 5.59
C GLN A 303 66.69 6.35 6.74
N GLU A 304 67.81 6.07 7.40
CA GLU A 304 67.81 5.36 8.67
C GLU A 304 67.21 6.24 9.76
N MET A 305 66.19 5.74 10.43
CA MET A 305 65.61 6.38 11.58
C MET A 305 65.12 5.37 12.62
N TRP A 306 64.93 5.83 13.84
CA TRP A 306 64.40 5.02 14.93
C TRP A 306 62.93 5.35 15.15
N LEU A 307 62.05 4.39 14.90
CA LEU A 307 60.62 4.49 15.23
C LEU A 307 60.37 3.74 16.56
N GLY A 308 60.35 4.50 17.66
CA GLY A 308 60.44 3.92 19.01
C GLY A 308 61.79 3.24 19.20
N ASP A 309 61.79 1.96 19.60
CA ASP A 309 62.98 1.12 19.78
C ASP A 309 63.35 0.29 18.53
N HIS A 310 62.74 0.57 17.38
CA HIS A 310 62.94 -0.21 16.15
C HIS A 310 63.70 0.61 15.10
N PRO A 311 64.87 0.15 14.62
CA PRO A 311 65.58 0.79 13.52
C PRO A 311 64.86 0.48 12.20
N VAL A 312 64.49 1.52 11.45
CA VAL A 312 63.86 1.41 10.14
C VAL A 312 64.64 2.20 9.10
N VAL A 313 64.48 1.80 7.85
CA VAL A 313 64.83 2.61 6.68
C VAL A 313 63.51 3.02 6.03
N VAL A 314 63.27 4.31 5.90
CA VAL A 314 62.04 4.91 5.32
C VAL A 314 62.31 5.57 3.99
#